data_AF-A0A671TBT0-F1
#
_entry.id   AF-A0A671TBT0-F1
#
_cell.length_a   1.000
_cell.length_b   1.000
_cell.length_c   1.000
_cell.angle_alpha   90.00
_cell.angle_beta   90.00
_cell.angle_gamma   90.00
#
_symmetry.space_group_name_H-M   'P 1'
#
loop_
_entity.id
_entity.type
_entity.pdbx_description
1 polymer ?
#
loop_
_entity_poly.entity_id
_entity_poly.type
_entity_poly.pdbx_seq_one_letter_code
_entity_poly.pdbx_strand_id
1 'polypeptide(L)'
;MLTFALTVVRHGETQYNRDKLLQGQGIDTPLSDTGHQQAAAAGQYLRDLHFTNVFVSNLQRAGQTAEIILGNNLHSSATEMILDPLLRERGFGVAEGRPKEHLKNMANAEGQACRDYTPPGGETLEQVKTRFKKFLKSLYQRMLEEHGSADQRSVSTPGPSEPEQPVIAGLANDGVQNVPVHALIVSHGAFIRVSVRHLVEDLQCRLPAGLKMSQVFSPCPNTGISRFIISLRREDSGPRACHIQCVFINRKDHLDDARNSA
;
A
#
# COMPACT_ATOMS: atom_id res chain seq x y z
N MET A 1 -2.22 23.63 4.68
CA MET A 1 -2.31 22.21 5.09
C MET A 1 -2.67 21.40 3.86
N LEU A 2 -2.19 20.17 3.69
CA LEU A 2 -2.54 19.35 2.52
C LEU A 2 -3.20 18.07 3.01
N THR A 3 -4.37 17.73 2.49
CA THR A 3 -4.99 16.41 2.69
C THR A 3 -4.96 15.65 1.37
N PHE A 4 -4.49 14.42 1.41
CA PHE A 4 -4.46 13.54 0.25
C PHE A 4 -4.86 12.11 0.62
N ALA A 5 -5.36 11.37 -0.36
CA ALA A 5 -5.66 9.96 -0.23
C ALA A 5 -4.47 9.10 -0.66
N LEU A 6 -4.28 7.98 0.02
CA LEU A 6 -3.27 6.98 -0.27
C LEU A 6 -3.95 5.63 -0.48
N THR A 7 -3.95 5.12 -1.71
CA THR A 7 -4.41 3.77 -2.03
C THR A 7 -3.22 2.86 -2.23
N VAL A 8 -3.19 1.74 -1.51
CA VAL A 8 -2.09 0.78 -1.52
C VAL A 8 -2.61 -0.56 -2.03
N VAL A 9 -1.99 -1.07 -3.09
CA VAL A 9 -2.35 -2.32 -3.75
C VAL A 9 -1.17 -3.28 -3.71
N ARG A 10 -1.40 -4.53 -3.31
CA ARG A 10 -0.40 -5.59 -3.51
C ARG A 10 -0.40 -6.04 -4.97
N HIS A 11 0.75 -6.37 -5.54
CA HIS A 11 0.84 -6.96 -6.88
C HIS A 11 -0.08 -8.20 -7.08
N GLY A 12 -0.45 -8.47 -8.33
CA GLY A 12 -1.19 -9.68 -8.73
C GLY A 12 -0.40 -10.97 -8.50
N GLU A 13 -1.08 -12.11 -8.56
CA GLU A 13 -0.45 -13.42 -8.37
C GLU A 13 0.75 -13.65 -9.32
N THR A 14 1.79 -14.29 -8.80
CA THR A 14 2.90 -14.86 -9.58
C THR A 14 2.91 -16.38 -9.41
N GLN A 15 3.66 -17.08 -10.26
CA GLN A 15 3.85 -18.52 -10.11
C GLN A 15 4.36 -18.92 -8.70
N TYR A 16 5.24 -18.10 -8.10
CA TYR A 16 5.78 -18.33 -6.76
C TYR A 16 4.72 -18.16 -5.66
N ASN A 17 3.76 -17.25 -5.87
CA ASN A 17 2.65 -17.12 -4.93
C ASN A 17 1.77 -18.36 -4.96
N ARG A 18 1.43 -18.86 -6.15
CA ARG A 18 0.65 -20.09 -6.36
C ARG A 18 1.32 -21.30 -5.71
N ASP A 19 2.62 -21.44 -5.93
CA ASP A 19 3.42 -22.57 -5.43
C ASP A 19 3.85 -22.41 -3.96
N LYS A 20 3.39 -21.35 -3.30
CA LYS A 20 3.70 -21.02 -1.89
C LYS A 20 5.21 -20.92 -1.61
N LEU A 21 5.97 -20.45 -2.59
CA LEU A 21 7.39 -20.12 -2.47
C LEU A 21 7.56 -18.69 -1.92
N LEU A 22 8.63 -18.47 -1.18
CA LEU A 22 9.02 -17.13 -0.75
C LEU A 22 9.55 -16.37 -1.94
N GLN A 23 9.03 -15.16 -2.13
CA GLN A 23 9.46 -14.26 -3.19
C GLN A 23 9.81 -12.93 -2.54
N GLY A 24 11.06 -12.51 -2.67
CA GLY A 24 11.64 -11.32 -2.07
C GLY A 24 12.12 -10.36 -3.15
N GLN A 25 13.42 -10.08 -3.14
CA GLN A 25 14.03 -9.06 -3.99
C GLN A 25 14.88 -9.64 -5.12
N GLY A 26 15.44 -10.85 -4.95
CA GLY A 26 16.35 -11.46 -5.93
C GLY A 26 15.63 -12.21 -7.05
N ILE A 27 14.40 -12.68 -6.80
CA ILE A 27 13.59 -13.40 -7.79
C ILE A 27 12.50 -12.48 -8.34
N ASP A 28 12.80 -11.88 -9.49
CA ASP A 28 11.90 -10.95 -10.17
C ASP A 28 11.09 -11.65 -11.27
N THR A 29 10.08 -12.43 -10.84
CA THR A 29 9.17 -13.10 -11.78
C THR A 29 8.00 -12.20 -12.19
N PRO A 30 7.46 -12.42 -13.40
CA PRO A 30 6.27 -11.71 -13.85
C PRO A 30 5.00 -12.21 -13.14
N LEU A 31 3.90 -11.53 -13.40
CA LEU A 31 2.55 -12.02 -13.09
C LEU A 31 2.27 -13.36 -13.79
N SER A 32 1.47 -14.21 -13.15
CA SER A 32 0.82 -15.34 -13.82
C SER A 32 -0.40 -14.86 -14.62
N ASP A 33 -1.00 -15.73 -15.42
CA ASP A 33 -2.28 -15.44 -16.09
C ASP A 33 -3.37 -15.02 -15.06
N THR A 34 -3.43 -15.72 -13.92
CA THR A 34 -4.28 -15.33 -12.79
C THR A 34 -3.93 -13.91 -12.29
N GLY A 35 -2.64 -13.59 -12.17
CA GLY A 35 -2.18 -12.27 -11.75
C GLY A 35 -2.60 -11.16 -12.72
N HIS A 36 -2.54 -11.41 -14.03
CA HIS A 36 -3.05 -10.49 -15.06
C HIS A 36 -4.56 -10.24 -14.90
N GLN A 37 -5.35 -11.30 -14.70
CA GLN A 37 -6.80 -11.17 -14.48
C GLN A 37 -7.13 -10.39 -13.20
N GLN A 38 -6.43 -10.69 -12.10
CA GLN A 38 -6.58 -9.96 -10.84
C GLN A 38 -6.24 -8.47 -10.99
N ALA A 39 -5.15 -8.15 -11.69
CA ALA A 39 -4.75 -6.76 -11.93
C ALA A 39 -5.76 -6.01 -12.81
N ALA A 40 -6.32 -6.68 -13.83
CA ALA A 40 -7.38 -6.11 -14.67
C ALA A 40 -8.66 -5.84 -13.86
N ALA A 41 -9.08 -6.78 -13.01
CA ALA A 41 -10.21 -6.59 -12.12
C ALA A 41 -9.99 -5.43 -11.14
N ALA A 42 -8.79 -5.30 -10.58
CA ALA A 42 -8.44 -4.15 -9.73
C ALA A 42 -8.45 -2.82 -10.52
N GLY A 43 -7.96 -2.83 -11.76
CA GLY A 43 -8.01 -1.68 -12.66
C GLY A 43 -9.44 -1.23 -12.96
N GLN A 44 -10.32 -2.17 -13.29
CA GLN A 44 -11.75 -1.91 -13.49
C GLN A 44 -12.43 -1.39 -12.23
N TYR A 45 -12.12 -1.96 -11.06
CA TYR A 45 -12.67 -1.48 -9.79
C TYR A 45 -12.22 -0.05 -9.47
N LEU A 46 -10.99 0.33 -9.83
CA LEU A 46 -10.42 1.66 -9.59
C LEU A 46 -10.57 2.62 -10.79
N ARG A 47 -11.36 2.27 -11.81
CA ARG A 47 -11.37 2.95 -13.11
C ARG A 47 -11.74 4.43 -13.08
N ASP A 48 -12.67 4.80 -12.18
CA ASP A 48 -13.26 6.15 -12.12
C ASP A 48 -12.56 7.05 -11.08
N LEU A 49 -11.45 6.58 -10.49
CA LEU A 49 -10.62 7.38 -9.59
C LEU A 49 -9.57 8.14 -10.39
N HIS A 50 -9.31 9.40 -10.02
CA HIS A 50 -8.16 10.14 -10.54
C HIS A 50 -6.98 10.02 -9.58
N PHE A 51 -5.93 9.33 -10.00
CA PHE A 51 -4.68 9.27 -9.27
C PHE A 51 -3.77 10.40 -9.74
N THR A 52 -3.53 11.37 -8.87
CA THR A 52 -2.60 12.48 -9.14
C THR A 52 -1.14 12.02 -9.10
N ASN A 53 -0.86 10.90 -8.43
CA ASN A 53 0.48 10.38 -8.27
C ASN A 53 0.46 8.84 -8.24
N VAL A 54 1.48 8.22 -8.84
CA VAL A 54 1.64 6.75 -8.83
C VAL A 54 3.07 6.38 -8.43
N PHE A 55 3.20 5.54 -7.41
CA PHE A 55 4.48 5.01 -6.95
C PHE A 55 4.45 3.48 -6.98
N VAL A 56 5.51 2.88 -7.50
CA VAL A 56 5.54 1.44 -7.73
C VAL A 56 6.89 0.89 -7.30
N SER A 57 6.88 -0.29 -6.69
CA SER A 57 8.13 -1.01 -6.50
C SER A 57 8.83 -1.26 -7.84
N ASN A 58 10.15 -1.17 -7.85
CA ASN A 58 10.98 -1.48 -9.02
C ASN A 58 10.97 -2.96 -9.47
N LEU A 59 10.13 -3.83 -8.89
CA LEU A 59 10.06 -5.26 -9.22
C LEU A 59 8.96 -5.51 -10.27
N GLN A 60 9.25 -6.34 -11.26
CA GLN A 60 8.42 -6.57 -12.46
C GLN A 60 6.95 -6.81 -12.13
N ARG A 61 6.64 -7.73 -11.20
CA ARG A 61 5.26 -8.04 -10.79
C ARG A 61 4.46 -6.84 -10.28
N ALA A 62 5.12 -5.89 -9.60
CA ALA A 62 4.47 -4.66 -9.14
C ALA A 62 4.30 -3.68 -10.31
N GLY A 63 5.32 -3.54 -11.17
CA GLY A 63 5.28 -2.78 -12.43
C GLY A 63 4.09 -3.19 -13.30
N GLN A 64 4.02 -4.47 -13.68
CA GLN A 64 2.94 -5.02 -14.50
C GLN A 64 1.55 -4.81 -13.87
N THR A 65 1.43 -4.97 -12.55
CA THR A 65 0.16 -4.72 -11.86
C THR A 65 -0.25 -3.24 -11.99
N ALA A 66 0.68 -2.32 -11.80
CA ALA A 66 0.42 -0.88 -11.92
C ALA A 66 0.06 -0.46 -13.35
N GLU A 67 0.78 -0.98 -14.35
CA GLU A 67 0.51 -0.76 -15.77
C GLU A 67 -0.91 -1.19 -16.14
N ILE A 68 -1.33 -2.38 -15.70
CA ILE A 68 -2.68 -2.90 -15.99
C ILE A 68 -3.76 -2.08 -15.27
N ILE A 69 -3.53 -1.68 -14.02
CA ILE A 69 -4.46 -0.83 -13.27
C ILE A 69 -4.66 0.51 -13.99
N LEU A 70 -3.57 1.17 -14.39
CA LEU A 70 -3.62 2.46 -15.06
C LEU A 70 -4.17 2.34 -16.49
N GLY A 71 -3.89 1.25 -17.20
CA GLY A 71 -4.45 1.00 -18.53
C GLY A 71 -5.98 0.86 -18.54
N ASN A 72 -6.60 0.50 -17.41
CA ASN A 72 -8.06 0.47 -17.24
C ASN A 72 -8.63 1.76 -16.62
N ASN A 73 -7.77 2.68 -16.18
CA ASN A 73 -8.19 3.90 -15.49
C ASN A 73 -8.52 5.02 -16.50
N LEU A 74 -9.62 5.73 -16.25
CA LEU A 74 -10.16 6.72 -17.19
C LEU A 74 -9.61 8.14 -16.99
N HIS A 75 -8.90 8.39 -15.89
CA HIS A 75 -8.58 9.75 -15.44
C HIS A 75 -7.09 10.00 -15.21
N SER A 76 -6.25 8.97 -15.20
CA SER A 76 -4.85 9.06 -14.75
C SER A 76 -3.85 8.79 -15.88
N SER A 77 -4.27 8.90 -17.15
CA SER A 77 -3.40 8.62 -18.31
C SER A 77 -2.21 9.59 -18.45
N ALA A 78 -2.31 10.78 -17.85
CA ALA A 78 -1.23 11.77 -17.83
C ALA A 78 -0.30 11.63 -16.60
N THR A 79 -0.63 10.76 -15.65
CA THR A 79 0.12 10.62 -14.40
C THR A 79 1.31 9.70 -14.61
N GLU A 80 2.52 10.23 -14.39
CA GLU A 80 3.75 9.45 -14.49
C GLU A 80 3.83 8.37 -13.40
N MET A 81 4.28 7.18 -13.78
CA MET A 81 4.59 6.10 -12.86
C MET A 81 6.02 6.22 -12.34
N ILE A 82 6.17 6.44 -11.03
CA ILE A 82 7.48 6.57 -10.38
C ILE A 82 7.89 5.22 -9.78
N LEU A 83 8.95 4.61 -10.33
CA LEU A 83 9.55 3.40 -9.75
C LEU A 83 10.44 3.77 -8.55
N ASP A 84 10.10 3.26 -7.36
CA ASP A 84 10.83 3.51 -6.13
C ASP A 84 11.33 2.19 -5.48
N PRO A 85 12.65 1.95 -5.44
CA PRO A 85 13.24 0.78 -4.79
C PRO A 85 12.96 0.67 -3.28
N LEU A 86 12.51 1.72 -2.61
CA LEU A 86 12.07 1.66 -1.20
C LEU A 86 10.78 0.87 -1.03
N LEU A 87 9.98 0.68 -2.08
CA LEU A 87 8.71 -0.04 -2.07
C LEU A 87 8.85 -1.54 -2.33
N ARG A 88 10.06 -2.07 -2.52
CA ARG A 88 10.29 -3.50 -2.78
C ARG A 88 9.96 -4.39 -1.59
N GLU A 89 9.72 -5.67 -1.88
CA GLU A 89 9.38 -6.67 -0.87
C GLU A 89 10.47 -6.83 0.20
N ARG A 90 10.11 -7.39 1.36
CA ARG A 90 11.08 -7.88 2.35
C ARG A 90 12.10 -8.80 1.68
N GLY A 91 13.38 -8.53 1.91
CA GLY A 91 14.45 -9.46 1.54
C GLY A 91 14.37 -10.74 2.35
N PHE A 92 14.37 -11.90 1.70
CA PHE A 92 14.36 -13.22 2.35
C PHE A 92 15.71 -13.93 2.30
N GLY A 93 16.73 -13.31 1.71
CA GLY A 93 18.10 -13.85 1.66
C GLY A 93 18.11 -15.29 1.14
N VAL A 94 18.81 -16.17 1.87
CA VAL A 94 18.93 -17.60 1.52
C VAL A 94 17.59 -18.36 1.51
N ALA A 95 16.53 -17.82 2.10
CA ALA A 95 15.22 -18.45 2.10
C ALA A 95 14.38 -18.09 0.86
N GLU A 96 14.82 -17.15 0.02
CA GLU A 96 14.11 -16.80 -1.21
C GLU A 96 14.04 -17.98 -2.19
N GLY A 97 12.87 -18.17 -2.80
CA GLY A 97 12.54 -19.29 -3.69
C GLY A 97 12.32 -20.63 -3.00
N ARG A 98 12.47 -20.70 -1.68
CA ARG A 98 12.11 -21.89 -0.88
C ARG A 98 10.63 -21.83 -0.48
N PRO A 99 9.99 -22.98 -0.18
CA PRO A 99 8.63 -22.98 0.36
C PRO A 99 8.51 -22.12 1.62
N LYS A 100 7.38 -21.45 1.83
CA LYS A 100 7.14 -20.63 3.04
C LYS A 100 7.32 -21.42 4.34
N GLU A 101 7.01 -22.72 4.33
CA GLU A 101 7.25 -23.62 5.47
C GLU A 101 8.74 -23.77 5.81
N HIS A 102 9.64 -23.62 4.83
CA HIS A 102 11.07 -23.67 5.07
C HIS A 102 11.55 -22.56 6.02
N LEU A 103 11.03 -21.33 5.84
CA LEU A 103 11.36 -20.23 6.75
C LEU A 103 10.84 -20.46 8.17
N LYS A 104 9.68 -21.10 8.32
CA LYS A 104 9.18 -21.52 9.64
C LYS A 104 10.10 -22.55 10.28
N ASN A 105 10.58 -23.52 9.50
CA ASN A 105 11.49 -24.54 10.00
C ASN A 105 12.84 -23.94 10.42
N MET A 106 13.37 -22.98 9.64
CA MET A 106 14.58 -22.23 10.02
C MET A 106 14.39 -21.48 11.33
N ALA A 107 13.26 -20.76 11.48
CA ALA A 107 12.94 -20.04 12.71
C ALA A 107 12.84 -20.99 13.93
N ASN A 108 12.14 -22.11 13.77
CA ASN A 108 11.98 -23.11 14.83
C ASN A 108 13.32 -23.74 15.24
N ALA A 109 14.23 -23.99 14.29
CA ALA A 109 15.56 -24.53 14.57
C ALA A 109 16.41 -23.56 15.42
N GLU A 110 16.14 -22.26 15.33
CA GLU A 110 16.76 -21.23 16.16
C GLU A 110 15.95 -20.85 17.41
N GLY A 111 14.84 -21.56 17.69
CA GLY A 111 13.98 -21.28 18.84
C GLY A 111 13.24 -19.94 18.77
N GLN A 112 13.09 -19.36 17.58
CA GLN A 112 12.46 -18.07 17.36
C GLN A 112 11.07 -18.21 16.74
N ALA A 113 10.17 -17.29 17.07
CA ALA A 113 8.92 -17.16 16.35
C ALA A 113 9.19 -16.74 14.89
N CYS A 114 8.54 -17.39 13.91
CA CYS A 114 8.74 -17.09 12.49
C CYS A 114 8.52 -15.61 12.12
N ARG A 115 7.69 -14.88 12.88
CA ARG A 115 7.47 -13.44 12.69
C ARG A 115 8.74 -12.63 12.97
N ASP A 116 9.49 -13.02 13.98
CA ASP A 116 10.61 -12.27 14.52
C ASP A 116 11.94 -12.75 13.91
N TYR A 117 11.94 -13.95 13.32
CA TYR A 117 13.08 -14.53 12.61
C TYR A 117 13.44 -13.77 11.31
N THR A 118 14.74 -13.62 11.08
CA THR A 118 15.31 -13.11 9.83
C THR A 118 16.34 -14.12 9.30
N PRO A 119 16.12 -14.72 8.12
CA PRO A 119 17.05 -15.67 7.54
C PRO A 119 18.36 -14.96 7.14
N PRO A 120 19.49 -15.69 7.03
CA PRO A 120 20.75 -15.13 6.55
C PRO A 120 20.60 -14.39 5.21
N GLY A 121 21.15 -13.16 5.15
CA GLY A 121 21.01 -12.28 3.98
C GLY A 121 19.62 -11.67 3.77
N GLY A 122 18.67 -11.90 4.69
CA GLY A 122 17.33 -11.31 4.67
C GLY A 122 17.26 -9.94 5.36
N GLU A 123 16.10 -9.31 5.27
CA GLU A 123 15.77 -8.07 5.98
C GLU A 123 14.98 -8.34 7.27
N THR A 124 15.32 -7.63 8.33
CA THR A 124 14.50 -7.56 9.55
C THR A 124 13.23 -6.73 9.32
N LEU A 125 12.23 -6.90 10.18
CA LEU A 125 11.02 -6.07 10.11
C LEU A 125 11.31 -4.57 10.32
N GLU A 126 12.28 -4.23 11.18
CA GLU A 126 12.70 -2.84 11.40
C GLU A 126 13.43 -2.23 10.18
N GLN A 127 14.18 -3.03 9.42
CA GLN A 127 14.78 -2.58 8.16
C GLN A 127 13.69 -2.26 7.12
N VAL A 128 12.68 -3.14 6.98
CA VAL A 128 11.52 -2.90 6.11
C VAL A 128 10.76 -1.63 6.55
N LYS A 129 10.48 -1.49 7.85
CA LYS A 129 9.84 -0.30 8.43
C LYS A 129 10.66 0.97 8.17
N THR A 130 11.98 0.90 8.28
CA THR A 130 12.87 2.02 7.98
C THR A 130 12.79 2.42 6.50
N ARG A 131 12.70 1.47 5.57
CA ARG A 131 12.45 1.79 4.14
C ARG A 131 11.12 2.51 3.95
N PHE A 132 10.05 2.02 4.60
CA PHE A 132 8.75 2.69 4.55
C PHE A 132 8.79 4.11 5.15
N LYS A 133 9.50 4.33 6.27
CA LYS A 133 9.69 5.68 6.84
C LYS A 133 10.42 6.62 5.89
N LYS A 134 11.46 6.14 5.21
CA LYS A 134 12.18 6.90 4.18
C LYS A 134 11.26 7.25 3.00
N PHE A 135 10.46 6.28 2.56
CA PHE A 135 9.47 6.50 1.51
C PHE A 135 8.42 7.54 1.93
N LEU A 136 7.83 7.43 3.14
CA LEU A 136 6.86 8.41 3.64
C LEU A 136 7.44 9.82 3.69
N LYS A 137 8.70 9.99 4.12
CA LYS A 137 9.36 11.29 4.12
C LYS A 137 9.44 11.88 2.71
N SER A 138 9.85 11.07 1.72
CA SER A 138 9.92 11.50 0.31
C SER A 138 8.52 11.80 -0.27
N LEU A 139 7.54 10.93 0.01
CA LEU A 139 6.15 11.11 -0.38
C LEU A 139 5.60 12.43 0.15
N TYR A 140 5.72 12.70 1.45
CA TYR A 140 5.16 13.90 2.06
C TYR A 140 5.79 15.18 1.50
N GLN A 141 7.10 15.16 1.26
CA GLN A 141 7.80 16.27 0.61
C GLN A 141 7.24 16.53 -0.78
N ARG A 142 7.18 15.50 -1.62
CA ARG A 142 6.66 15.59 -2.98
C ARG A 142 5.20 16.06 -3.01
N MET A 143 4.33 15.46 -2.21
CA MET A 143 2.91 15.82 -2.18
C MET A 143 2.72 17.31 -1.85
N LEU A 144 3.50 17.85 -0.90
CA LEU A 144 3.44 19.26 -0.56
C LEU A 144 4.09 20.17 -1.60
N GLU A 145 5.14 19.73 -2.29
CA GLU A 145 5.76 20.50 -3.38
C GLU A 145 4.83 20.63 -4.59
N GLU A 146 4.16 19.54 -4.96
CA GLU A 146 3.29 19.48 -6.14
C GLU A 146 1.90 20.05 -5.86
N HIS A 147 1.33 19.79 -4.67
CA HIS A 147 -0.08 20.09 -4.37
C HIS A 147 -0.28 21.07 -3.21
N GLY A 148 0.78 21.47 -2.52
CA GLY A 148 0.67 22.38 -1.39
C GLY A 148 0.59 23.83 -1.86
N SER A 149 -0.62 24.39 -1.97
CA SER A 149 -0.83 25.81 -2.31
C SER A 149 -0.07 26.75 -1.35
N ALA A 150 0.53 27.81 -1.90
CA ALA A 150 1.19 28.87 -1.12
C ALA A 150 0.21 29.69 -0.26
N ASP A 151 -1.09 29.69 -0.61
CA ASP A 151 -2.11 30.61 -0.10
C ASP A 151 -2.87 30.17 1.17
N GLN A 152 -2.63 28.97 1.71
CA GLN A 152 -3.29 28.55 2.96
C GLN A 152 -2.65 29.13 4.24
N ARG A 153 -2.11 30.36 4.19
CA ARG A 153 -1.71 31.12 5.39
C ARG A 153 -2.88 31.84 6.07
N SER A 154 -4.05 31.89 5.44
CA SER A 154 -5.24 32.53 6.00
C SER A 154 -6.52 31.77 5.65
N VAL A 155 -6.75 30.65 6.32
CA VAL A 155 -8.12 30.17 6.54
C VAL A 155 -8.30 30.09 8.04
N SER A 156 -9.13 31.00 8.54
CA SER A 156 -9.69 30.94 9.88
C SER A 156 -10.15 29.52 10.16
N THR A 157 -9.59 28.92 11.21
CA THR A 157 -10.04 27.65 11.77
C THR A 157 -11.57 27.64 11.85
N PRO A 158 -12.28 26.76 11.13
CA PRO A 158 -13.52 26.26 11.71
C PRO A 158 -13.12 25.63 13.05
N GLY A 159 -13.95 25.79 14.08
CA GLY A 159 -13.71 25.20 15.41
C GLY A 159 -13.44 23.69 15.34
N PRO A 160 -13.12 23.02 16.46
CA PRO A 160 -12.86 21.60 16.50
C PRO A 160 -14.15 20.83 16.17
N SER A 161 -14.49 20.74 14.88
CA SER A 161 -15.29 19.65 14.36
C SER A 161 -14.35 18.46 14.36
N GLU A 162 -14.71 17.43 15.11
CA GLU A 162 -14.04 16.14 14.96
C GLU A 162 -14.04 15.80 13.47
N PRO A 163 -12.92 15.31 12.91
CA PRO A 163 -12.93 14.87 11.53
C PRO A 163 -14.00 13.80 11.41
N GLU A 164 -15.09 14.12 10.71
CA GLU A 164 -16.20 13.20 10.48
C GLU A 164 -15.64 11.92 9.86
N GLN A 165 -16.13 10.76 10.32
CA GLN A 165 -15.69 9.50 9.75
C GLN A 165 -15.93 9.50 8.23
N PRO A 166 -14.96 8.99 7.44
CA PRO A 166 -15.14 8.90 6.00
C PRO A 166 -16.39 8.06 5.69
N VAL A 167 -17.16 8.49 4.69
CA VAL A 167 -18.30 7.72 4.20
C VAL A 167 -17.76 6.43 3.56
N ILE A 168 -18.15 5.29 4.16
CA ILE A 168 -17.78 3.94 3.71
C ILE A 168 -19.07 3.23 3.28
N ALA A 169 -19.29 3.15 1.97
CA ALA A 169 -20.45 2.51 1.36
C ALA A 169 -20.10 1.16 0.71
N GLY A 170 -18.84 0.72 0.82
CA GLY A 170 -18.36 -0.49 0.11
C GLY A 170 -18.00 -0.21 -1.35
N LEU A 171 -17.75 1.05 -1.71
CA LEU A 171 -17.48 1.47 -3.08
C LEU A 171 -16.00 1.80 -3.28
N ALA A 172 -15.55 1.79 -4.54
CA ALA A 172 -14.17 2.10 -4.90
C ALA A 172 -13.72 3.51 -4.48
N ASN A 173 -14.65 4.45 -4.36
CA ASN A 173 -14.41 5.84 -3.96
C ASN A 173 -14.62 6.12 -2.47
N ASP A 174 -14.78 5.09 -1.62
CA ASP A 174 -14.91 5.26 -0.18
C ASP A 174 -13.77 6.15 0.37
N GLY A 175 -14.16 7.17 1.14
CA GLY A 175 -13.27 8.15 1.77
C GLY A 175 -12.59 9.17 0.85
N VAL A 176 -12.82 9.17 -0.47
CA VAL A 176 -12.12 10.06 -1.42
C VAL A 176 -13.03 10.97 -2.25
N GLN A 177 -14.33 11.00 -1.97
CA GLN A 177 -15.30 11.77 -2.74
C GLN A 177 -14.96 13.27 -2.81
N ASN A 178 -14.33 13.81 -1.76
CA ASN A 178 -13.93 15.22 -1.65
C ASN A 178 -12.40 15.37 -1.43
N VAL A 179 -11.59 14.39 -1.85
CA VAL A 179 -10.14 14.40 -1.67
C VAL A 179 -9.47 14.32 -3.05
N PRO A 180 -9.21 15.47 -3.72
CA PRO A 180 -8.78 15.48 -5.12
C PRO A 180 -7.33 15.03 -5.33
N VAL A 181 -6.48 15.12 -4.30
CA VAL A 181 -5.09 14.64 -4.35
C VAL A 181 -5.07 13.19 -3.90
N HIS A 182 -4.63 12.29 -4.76
CA HIS A 182 -4.75 10.85 -4.54
C HIS A 182 -3.55 10.10 -5.11
N ALA A 183 -2.74 9.54 -4.21
CA ALA A 183 -1.61 8.70 -4.56
C ALA A 183 -1.99 7.20 -4.60
N LEU A 184 -1.58 6.52 -5.68
CA LEU A 184 -1.57 5.07 -5.79
C LEU A 184 -0.18 4.53 -5.46
N ILE A 185 -0.13 3.47 -4.64
CA ILE A 185 1.07 2.67 -4.38
C ILE A 185 0.81 1.24 -4.82
N VAL A 186 1.70 0.66 -5.63
CA VAL A 186 1.71 -0.77 -5.93
C VAL A 186 2.96 -1.44 -5.38
N SER A 187 2.80 -2.38 -4.46
CA SER A 187 3.88 -2.98 -3.68
C SER A 187 3.60 -4.46 -3.32
N HIS A 188 4.11 -4.94 -2.19
CA HIS A 188 4.25 -6.36 -1.85
C HIS A 188 3.71 -6.70 -0.46
N GLY A 189 3.40 -7.98 -0.24
CA GLY A 189 2.61 -8.41 0.91
C GLY A 189 3.29 -8.15 2.26
N ALA A 190 4.56 -8.54 2.43
CA ALA A 190 5.25 -8.34 3.71
C ALA A 190 5.59 -6.87 3.95
N PHE A 191 6.01 -6.15 2.91
CA PHE A 191 6.22 -4.70 2.95
C PHE A 191 4.95 -3.94 3.36
N ILE A 192 3.81 -4.19 2.70
CA ILE A 192 2.53 -3.54 3.00
C ILE A 192 2.11 -3.85 4.44
N ARG A 193 2.25 -5.09 4.90
CA ARG A 193 1.89 -5.47 6.27
C ARG A 193 2.69 -4.70 7.32
N VAL A 194 4.00 -4.55 7.12
CA VAL A 194 4.87 -3.74 8.00
C VAL A 194 4.50 -2.26 7.92
N SER A 195 4.18 -1.77 6.73
CA SER A 195 3.78 -0.38 6.49
C SER A 195 2.46 -0.03 7.17
N VAL A 196 1.43 -0.87 7.03
CA VAL A 196 0.14 -0.71 7.71
C VAL A 196 0.32 -0.73 9.22
N ARG A 197 1.14 -1.65 9.75
CA ARG A 197 1.46 -1.68 11.17
C ARG A 197 2.11 -0.38 11.64
N HIS A 198 3.07 0.16 10.88
CA HIS A 198 3.69 1.44 11.20
C HIS A 198 2.68 2.60 11.24
N LEU A 199 1.79 2.69 10.23
CA LEU A 199 0.75 3.73 10.19
C LEU A 199 -0.18 3.63 11.40
N VAL A 200 -0.60 2.40 11.77
CA VAL A 200 -1.59 2.17 12.84
C VAL A 200 -0.99 2.29 14.23
N GLU A 201 0.11 1.60 14.51
CA GLU A 201 0.66 1.53 15.88
C GLU A 201 1.59 2.71 16.17
N ASP A 202 2.48 3.08 15.24
CA ASP A 202 3.51 4.09 15.51
C ASP A 202 3.05 5.52 15.18
N LEU A 203 2.22 5.68 14.15
CA LEU A 203 1.69 6.99 13.72
C LEU A 203 0.24 7.25 14.18
N GLN A 204 -0.31 6.36 15.02
CA GLN A 204 -1.64 6.51 15.64
C GLN A 204 -2.77 6.74 14.62
N CYS A 205 -2.76 6.01 13.50
CA CYS A 205 -3.82 6.06 12.51
C CYS A 205 -5.18 5.70 13.14
N ARG A 206 -6.19 6.53 12.89
CA ARG A 206 -7.57 6.24 13.28
C ARG A 206 -8.15 5.16 12.40
N LEU A 207 -8.91 4.25 12.99
CA LEU A 207 -9.56 3.15 12.29
C LEU A 207 -11.07 3.42 12.20
N PRO A 208 -11.75 2.94 11.14
CA PRO A 208 -13.19 3.05 11.04
C PRO A 208 -13.87 2.14 12.07
N ALA A 209 -15.10 2.50 12.47
CA ALA A 209 -15.87 1.70 13.41
C ALA A 209 -16.06 0.27 12.88
N GLY A 210 -15.92 -0.73 13.76
CA GLY A 210 -16.12 -2.15 13.43
C GLY A 210 -14.92 -2.85 12.76
N LEU A 211 -13.86 -2.14 12.35
CA LEU A 211 -12.67 -2.77 11.79
C LEU A 211 -11.84 -3.44 12.90
N LYS A 212 -11.73 -4.77 12.84
CA LYS A 212 -11.01 -5.57 13.83
C LYS A 212 -9.49 -5.48 13.59
N MET A 213 -8.71 -5.38 14.66
CA MET A 213 -7.24 -5.38 14.59
C MET A 213 -6.66 -6.65 13.94
N SER A 214 -7.33 -7.80 14.09
CA SER A 214 -6.97 -9.04 13.41
C SER A 214 -7.05 -8.91 11.88
N GLN A 215 -8.02 -8.15 11.37
CA GLN A 215 -8.15 -7.83 9.95
C GLN A 215 -7.11 -6.80 9.51
N VAL A 216 -6.86 -5.75 10.31
CA VAL A 216 -5.84 -4.74 10.02
C VAL A 216 -4.46 -5.37 9.80
N PHE A 217 -4.09 -6.37 10.61
CA PHE A 217 -2.78 -7.04 10.53
C PHE A 217 -2.80 -8.35 9.76
N SER A 218 -3.90 -8.65 9.06
CA SER A 218 -4.00 -9.81 8.18
C SER A 218 -3.06 -9.66 6.97
N PRO A 219 -2.57 -10.76 6.40
CA PRO A 219 -1.81 -10.71 5.15
C PRO A 219 -2.65 -10.11 4.02
N CYS A 220 -2.07 -9.16 3.27
CA CYS A 220 -2.72 -8.58 2.11
C CYS A 220 -2.84 -9.62 0.98
N PRO A 221 -4.04 -9.93 0.45
CA PRO A 221 -4.19 -10.83 -0.70
C PRO A 221 -3.58 -10.20 -1.96
N ASN A 222 -3.32 -11.00 -3.00
CA ASN A 222 -2.90 -10.46 -4.29
C ASN A 222 -3.96 -9.48 -4.82
N THR A 223 -3.54 -8.30 -5.28
CA THR A 223 -4.41 -7.15 -5.61
C THR A 223 -5.31 -6.64 -4.49
N GLY A 224 -5.07 -7.05 -3.23
CA GLY A 224 -5.76 -6.48 -2.09
C GLY A 224 -5.51 -4.98 -1.97
N ILE A 225 -6.57 -4.22 -1.70
CA ILE A 225 -6.57 -2.77 -1.71
C ILE A 225 -6.76 -2.25 -0.28
N SER A 226 -5.90 -1.33 0.15
CA SER A 226 -6.04 -0.60 1.40
C SER A 226 -6.06 0.89 1.13
N ARG A 227 -6.74 1.67 1.97
CA ARG A 227 -6.83 3.12 1.79
C ARG A 227 -6.68 3.88 3.10
N PHE A 228 -5.91 4.97 3.01
CA PHE A 228 -5.69 5.93 4.09
C PHE A 228 -5.93 7.35 3.57
N ILE A 229 -6.40 8.24 4.43
CA ILE A 229 -6.42 9.69 4.22
C ILE A 229 -5.39 10.32 5.14
N ILE A 230 -4.50 11.13 4.60
CA ILE A 230 -3.38 11.72 5.31
C ILE A 230 -3.46 13.24 5.20
N SER A 231 -3.45 13.92 6.34
CA SER A 231 -3.30 15.37 6.42
C SER A 231 -1.88 15.73 6.84
N LEU A 232 -1.24 16.57 6.04
CA LEU A 232 0.12 17.08 6.21
C LEU A 232 0.11 18.55 6.63
N ARG A 233 1.00 18.86 7.57
CA ARG A 233 1.38 20.21 7.95
C ARG A 233 2.84 20.44 7.56
N ARG A 234 3.17 21.67 7.15
CA ARG A 234 4.55 22.13 7.00
C ARG A 234 5.07 22.53 8.38
N GLU A 235 6.18 21.95 8.80
CA GLU A 235 6.93 22.34 10.01
C GLU A 235 8.36 22.71 9.60
N ASP A 236 9.10 23.42 10.47
CA ASP A 236 10.47 23.87 10.17
C ASP A 236 11.43 22.69 9.93
N SER A 237 11.16 21.54 10.55
CA SER A 237 11.91 20.29 10.39
C SER A 237 11.50 19.47 9.15
N GLY A 238 10.51 19.97 8.39
CA GLY A 238 9.95 19.34 7.21
C GLY A 238 8.47 18.98 7.34
N PRO A 239 7.90 18.35 6.31
CA PRO A 239 6.52 17.86 6.32
C PRO A 239 6.25 16.85 7.43
N ARG A 240 5.12 17.00 8.12
CA ARG A 240 4.64 16.05 9.11
C ARG A 240 3.18 15.68 8.89
N ALA A 241 2.86 14.40 9.00
CA ALA A 241 1.48 13.95 9.10
C ALA A 241 0.89 14.32 10.46
N CYS A 242 -0.16 15.15 10.46
CA CYS A 242 -0.90 15.52 11.67
C CYS A 242 -2.15 14.67 11.87
N HIS A 243 -2.67 14.06 10.80
CA HIS A 243 -3.82 13.17 10.85
C HIS A 243 -3.64 12.03 9.85
N ILE A 244 -3.95 10.81 10.28
CA ILE A 244 -4.00 9.63 9.42
C ILE A 244 -5.29 8.87 9.76
N GLN A 245 -6.13 8.66 8.76
CA GLN A 245 -7.38 7.93 8.87
C GLN A 245 -7.37 6.75 7.92
N CYS A 246 -7.52 5.53 8.45
CA CYS A 246 -7.78 4.34 7.65
C CYS A 246 -9.22 4.37 7.17
N VAL A 247 -9.44 4.04 5.90
CA VAL A 247 -10.78 3.89 5.32
C VAL A 247 -11.13 2.40 5.24
N PHE A 248 -10.24 1.58 4.68
CA PHE A 248 -10.38 0.13 4.63
C PHE A 248 -9.01 -0.54 4.46
N ILE A 249 -8.91 -1.83 4.84
CA ILE A 249 -7.70 -2.64 4.75
C ILE A 249 -7.99 -3.94 4.00
N ASN A 250 -7.11 -4.31 3.08
CA ASN A 250 -7.12 -5.59 2.35
C ASN A 250 -8.46 -5.92 1.67
N ARG A 251 -9.18 -4.91 1.19
CA ARG A 251 -10.41 -5.08 0.39
C ARG A 251 -10.08 -5.84 -0.89
N LYS A 252 -10.99 -6.72 -1.31
CA LYS A 252 -10.78 -7.62 -2.46
C LYS A 252 -12.07 -7.92 -3.22
N ASP A 253 -13.06 -7.04 -3.11
CA ASP A 253 -14.42 -7.23 -3.63
C ASP A 253 -14.41 -7.43 -5.16
N HIS A 254 -13.47 -6.76 -5.84
CA HIS A 254 -13.20 -6.92 -7.28
C HIS A 254 -12.82 -8.36 -7.69
N LEU A 255 -12.30 -9.17 -6.77
CA LEU A 255 -12.00 -10.58 -7.02
C LEU A 255 -13.22 -11.48 -6.87
N ASP A 256 -14.26 -11.05 -6.16
CA ASP A 256 -15.54 -11.76 -6.06
C ASP A 256 -16.40 -11.43 -7.30
N ASP A 257 -16.45 -10.17 -7.71
CA ASP A 257 -17.19 -9.72 -8.90
C ASP A 257 -16.66 -10.32 -10.21
N ALA A 258 -15.33 -10.42 -10.35
CA ALA A 258 -14.70 -11.05 -11.51
C ALA A 258 -15.02 -12.55 -11.61
N ARG A 259 -15.20 -13.25 -10.49
CA ARG A 259 -15.58 -14.68 -10.47
C ARG A 259 -17.05 -14.90 -10.81
N ASN A 260 -17.92 -13.92 -10.54
CA ASN A 260 -19.34 -14.00 -10.86
C ASN A 260 -19.66 -13.57 -12.30
N SER A 261 -18.71 -12.92 -12.98
CA SER A 261 -18.85 -12.39 -14.35
C SER A 261 -18.19 -13.27 -15.41
N ALA A 262 -17.53 -14.36 -15.02
CA ALA A 262 -16.85 -15.33 -15.87
C ALA A 262 -17.63 -16.65 -15.95
#